data_AF-A0A523YSX4-F1
#
_entry.id   AF-A0A523YSX4-F1
#
_cell.length_a   1.000
_cell.length_b   1.000
_cell.length_c   1.000
_cell.angle_alpha   90.00
_cell.angle_beta   90.00
_cell.angle_gamma   90.00
#
_symmetry.space_group_name_H-M   'P 1'
#
loop_
_entity.id
_entity.type
_entity.pdbx_description
1 polymer ?
#
loop_
_entity_poly.entity_id
_entity_poly.type
_entity_poly.pdbx_seq_one_letter_code
_entity_poly.pdbx_strand_id
1 'polypeptide(L)' 'METVTIDGVQLNLSQPDELPMHWVGQDELVTQIMAAWLVMGAGDFPLNP' A
#
# COMPACT_ATOMS: atom_id res chain seq x y z
N MET A 1 -11.10 9.62 -16.56
CA MET A 1 -11.91 8.64 -15.82
C MET A 1 -11.66 7.31 -16.47
N GLU A 2 -10.95 6.43 -15.77
CA GLU A 2 -10.61 5.10 -16.25
C GLU A 2 -11.65 4.10 -15.75
N THR A 3 -11.89 3.03 -16.49
CA THR A 3 -12.83 1.98 -16.11
C THR A 3 -12.19 0.61 -16.20
N VAL A 4 -12.57 -0.29 -15.31
CA VAL A 4 -12.09 -1.69 -15.28
C VAL A 4 -13.26 -2.65 -15.10
N THR A 5 -13.17 -3.84 -15.67
CA THR A 5 -14.17 -4.90 -15.50
C THR A 5 -13.60 -6.04 -14.67
N ILE A 6 -14.30 -6.39 -13.59
CA ILE A 6 -13.97 -7.51 -12.70
C ILE A 6 -15.21 -8.39 -12.59
N ASP A 7 -15.12 -9.67 -12.98
CA ASP A 7 -16.22 -10.65 -12.94
C ASP A 7 -17.54 -10.16 -13.59
N GLY A 8 -17.43 -9.40 -14.68
CA GLY A 8 -18.57 -8.84 -15.40
C GLY A 8 -19.15 -7.56 -14.80
N VAL A 9 -18.58 -7.04 -13.72
CA VAL A 9 -18.97 -5.76 -13.12
C VAL A 9 -18.03 -4.64 -13.59
N GLN A 10 -18.59 -3.56 -14.15
CA GLN A 10 -17.82 -2.39 -14.58
C GLN A 10 -17.64 -1.41 -13.40
N LEU A 11 -16.40 -1.11 -13.06
CA LEU A 11 -16.00 -0.17 -12.02
C LEU A 11 -15.50 1.12 -12.67
N ASN A 12 -15.91 2.27 -12.12
CA ASN A 12 -15.34 3.57 -12.47
C ASN A 12 -14.23 3.90 -11.47
N LEU A 13 -13.01 4.11 -11.96
CA LEU A 13 -11.88 4.49 -11.14
C LEU A 13 -11.88 6.01 -10.95
N SER A 14 -11.92 6.44 -9.70
CA SER A 14 -11.65 7.84 -9.34
C SER A 14 -10.18 8.17 -9.54
N GLN A 15 -9.86 9.45 -9.66
CA GLN A 15 -8.47 9.87 -9.60
C GLN A 15 -7.90 9.57 -8.20
N PRO A 16 -6.61 9.23 -8.08
CA PRO A 16 -5.95 9.17 -6.79
C PRO A 16 -6.03 10.53 -6.09
N ASP A 17 -6.29 10.52 -4.79
CA ASP A 17 -6.22 11.72 -3.98
C ASP A 17 -4.75 12.08 -3.70
N GLU A 18 -4.33 13.29 -4.07
CA GLU A 18 -3.05 13.86 -3.66
C GLU A 18 -3.21 14.54 -2.29
N LEU A 19 -3.16 13.74 -1.22
CA LEU A 19 -3.23 14.25 0.14
C LEU A 19 -1.80 14.56 0.64
N PRO A 20 -1.52 15.80 1.08
CA PRO A 20 -0.27 16.13 1.76
C PRO A 20 -0.31 15.60 3.20
N MET A 21 -0.35 14.27 3.34
CA MET A 21 -0.31 13.61 4.64
C MET A 21 1.07 13.81 5.28
N HIS A 22 1.07 14.37 6.49
CA HIS A 22 2.23 14.43 7.35
C HIS A 22 2.02 13.42 8.48
N TRP A 23 3.03 12.59 8.72
CA TRP A 23 3.00 11.66 9.84
C TRP A 23 3.18 12.43 11.16
N VAL A 24 2.29 12.16 12.13
CA VAL A 24 2.33 12.75 13.47
C VAL A 24 2.63 11.72 14.57
N GLY A 25 2.86 10.47 14.17
CA GLY A 25 3.16 9.37 15.11
C GLY A 25 4.67 9.21 15.35
N GLN A 26 5.05 8.06 15.90
CA GLN A 26 6.46 7.74 16.12
C GLN A 26 7.10 7.19 14.84
N ASP A 27 8.19 7.81 14.38
CA ASP A 27 8.89 7.40 13.16
C ASP A 27 9.48 5.97 13.27
N GLU A 28 9.86 5.57 14.48
CA GLU A 28 10.39 4.23 14.74
C GLU A 28 9.34 3.14 14.48
N LEU A 29 8.07 3.39 14.80
CA LEU A 29 6.97 2.46 14.53
C LEU A 29 6.80 2.25 13.02
N VAL A 30 6.84 3.34 12.23
CA VAL A 30 6.77 3.26 10.77
C VAL A 30 7.95 2.46 10.23
N THR A 31 9.15 2.71 10.76
CA THR A 31 10.37 1.99 10.38
C THR A 31 10.26 0.49 10.64
N GLN A 32 9.73 0.08 11.80
CA GLN A 32 9.52 -1.32 12.16
C GLN A 32 8.49 -2.00 11.24
N ILE A 33 7.38 -1.32 10.95
CA ILE A 33 6.35 -1.81 10.03
C ILE A 33 6.93 -2.00 8.61
N MET A 34 7.69 -1.02 8.12
CA MET A 34 8.34 -1.12 6.81
C MET A 34 9.35 -2.27 6.75
N ALA A 35 10.09 -2.51 7.84
CA ALA A 35 11.04 -3.62 7.92
C ALA A 35 10.33 -5.00 7.91
N ALA A 36 9.16 -5.13 8.54
CA ALA A 36 8.39 -6.36 8.53
C ALA A 36 7.93 -6.77 7.11
N TRP A 37 7.68 -5.78 6.24
CA TRP A 37 7.30 -5.98 4.85
C TRP A 37 8.45 -6.01 3.84
N LEU A 38 9.70 -5.80 4.28
CA LEU A 38 10.84 -5.77 3.39
C LEU A 38 11.25 -7.18 2.96
N VAL A 39 11.20 -7.44 1.65
CA VAL A 39 11.67 -8.70 1.03
C VAL A 39 13.11 -8.51 0.59
N MET A 40 14.07 -9.17 1.25
CA MET A 40 15.51 -9.00 0.98
C MET A 40 16.04 -9.95 -0.10
N GLY A 41 15.28 -11.00 -0.43
CA GLY A 41 15.65 -11.97 -1.46
C GLY A 41 14.44 -12.69 -2.05
N ALA A 42 14.64 -13.40 -3.16
CA ALA A 42 13.56 -14.02 -3.93
C ALA A 42 12.76 -15.12 -3.20
N GLY A 43 13.25 -15.58 -2.05
CA GLY A 43 12.58 -16.57 -1.19
C GLY A 43 12.02 -16.00 0.11
N ASP A 44 12.15 -14.69 0.35
CA ASP A 44 11.60 -14.05 1.53
C ASP A 44 10.08 -13.89 1.38
N PHE A 45 9.35 -14.30 2.41
CA PHE A 45 7.97 -13.91 2.58
C PHE A 45 7.94 -12.70 3.52
N PRO A 46 7.24 -11.62 3.17
CA PRO A 46 7.04 -10.53 4.10
C PRO A 46 6.40 -11.09 5.38
N LEU A 47 6.93 -10.69 6.53
CA LEU A 47 6.34 -11.06 7.81
C LEU A 47 5.05 -10.25 7.94
N ASN A 48 3.91 -10.94 8.11
CA ASN A 48 2.66 -10.26 8.40
C ASN A 48 2.82 -9.57 9.76
N PRO A 49 2.56 -8.26 9.88
CA PRO A 49 2.61 -7.57 11.17
C PRO A 49 1.54 -8.09 12.15
#